data_AF-A0A8J7HZE0-F1
#
_entry.id   AF-A0A8J7HZE0-F1
#
_cell.length_a   1.000
_cell.length_b   1.000
_cell.length_c   1.000
_cell.angle_alpha   90.00
_cell.angle_beta   90.00
_cell.angle_gamma   90.00
#
_symmetry.space_group_name_H-M   'P 1'
#
loop_
_entity.id
_entity.type
_entity.pdbx_description
1 polymer ?
#
loop_
_entity_poly.entity_id
_entity_poly.type
_entity_poly.pdbx_seq_one_letter_code
_entity_poly.pdbx_strand_id
1 'polypeptide(L)'
;MDNALEKLIKQLHSIRLPNNVANEIIKLGKDVYDYLLVKIDDPSLSEYQIINLLRILYQMRYHNIQDFIKKVFLFTQDERINVRSTASLLAICLFKTSLYLKKEFNELNNMPLYQERLIQLLDNSLAMGLHQTIRQQVETFIEDKI
;
A
#
# COMPACT_ATOMS: atom_id res chain seq x y z
N MET A 1 5.42 27.53 0.81
CA MET A 1 5.58 26.32 1.67
C MET A 1 5.79 25.06 0.82
N ASP A 2 5.42 25.07 -0.47
CA ASP A 2 5.56 23.93 -1.40
C ASP A 2 6.98 23.42 -1.67
N ASN A 3 7.98 24.30 -1.68
CA ASN A 3 9.31 23.95 -2.23
C ASN A 3 10.14 23.01 -1.33
N ALA A 4 9.84 22.96 -0.03
CA ALA A 4 10.52 22.05 0.91
C ALA A 4 9.87 20.65 0.90
N LEU A 5 8.54 20.61 0.86
CA LEU A 5 7.75 19.38 0.80
C LEU A 5 8.01 18.63 -0.51
N GLU A 6 7.99 19.36 -1.63
CA GLU A 6 8.23 18.78 -2.95
C GLU A 6 9.67 18.25 -3.10
N LYS A 7 10.65 18.93 -2.48
CA LYS A 7 12.04 18.44 -2.39
C LYS A 7 12.15 17.17 -1.53
N LEU A 8 11.47 17.13 -0.39
CA LEU A 8 11.46 15.97 0.49
C LEU A 8 10.81 14.77 -0.18
N ILE A 9 9.72 14.99 -0.93
CA ILE A 9 9.07 13.98 -1.75
C ILE A 9 10.01 13.50 -2.87
N LYS A 10 10.67 14.41 -3.58
CA LYS A 10 11.70 14.05 -4.58
C LYS A 10 12.84 13.22 -3.98
N GLN A 11 13.28 13.52 -2.75
CA GLN A 11 14.30 12.74 -2.03
C GLN A 11 13.81 11.37 -1.57
N LEU A 12 12.58 11.28 -1.06
CA LEU A 12 11.94 10.01 -0.68
C LEU A 12 11.66 9.12 -1.91
N HIS A 13 11.54 9.73 -3.09
CA HIS A 13 11.31 9.06 -4.35
C HIS A 13 12.59 8.51 -5.00
N SER A 14 13.80 8.82 -4.52
CA SER A 14 15.04 8.51 -5.26
C SER A 14 15.94 7.45 -4.63
N ILE A 15 15.64 6.93 -3.44
CA ILE A 15 16.57 6.04 -2.72
C ILE A 15 15.81 4.88 -2.06
N ARG A 16 16.37 3.67 -2.15
CA ARG A 16 15.94 2.50 -1.38
C ARG A 16 16.03 2.84 0.11
N LEU A 17 14.89 3.05 0.76
CA LEU A 17 14.83 3.66 2.10
C LEU A 17 15.37 2.71 3.19
N PRO A 18 16.41 3.09 3.97
CA PRO A 18 16.88 2.33 5.13
C PRO A 18 15.88 2.34 6.30
N ASN A 19 16.01 1.41 7.25
CA ASN A 19 15.09 1.21 8.37
C ASN A 19 14.88 2.45 9.26
N ASN A 20 15.86 3.36 9.31
CA ASN A 20 15.74 4.65 10.01
C ASN A 20 14.82 5.65 9.31
N VAL A 21 14.58 5.50 8.01
CA VAL A 21 13.71 6.40 7.24
C VAL A 21 12.24 6.20 7.57
N ALA A 22 11.81 5.01 7.98
CA ALA A 22 10.44 4.80 8.45
C ALA A 22 10.11 5.72 9.64
N ASN A 23 11.05 5.90 10.57
CA ASN A 23 10.89 6.80 11.72
C ASN A 23 10.87 8.28 11.28
N GLU A 24 11.62 8.66 10.25
CA GLU A 24 11.58 10.01 9.69
C GLU A 24 10.29 10.26 8.90
N ILE A 25 9.76 9.25 8.22
CA ILE A 25 8.48 9.31 7.50
C ILE A 25 7.32 9.52 8.47
N ILE A 26 7.32 8.84 9.61
CA ILE A 26 6.28 9.00 10.66
C ILE A 26 6.22 10.45 11.16
N LYS A 27 7.37 11.14 11.26
CA LYS A 27 7.45 12.54 11.71
C LYS A 27 6.86 13.55 10.73
N LEU A 28 6.57 13.16 9.49
CA LEU A 28 5.99 14.06 8.48
C LEU A 28 4.56 14.49 8.81
N GLY A 29 3.85 13.69 9.61
CA GLY A 29 2.53 14.05 10.12
C GLY A 29 1.39 13.95 9.09
N LYS A 30 0.18 14.27 9.56
CA LYS A 30 -1.07 14.04 8.83
C LYS A 30 -1.20 14.88 7.55
N ASP A 31 -0.77 16.15 7.57
CA ASP A 31 -0.91 17.04 6.42
C ASP A 31 -0.11 16.55 5.20
N VAL A 32 1.10 16.03 5.46
CA VAL A 32 1.91 15.39 4.42
C VAL A 32 1.24 14.11 3.94
N TYR A 33 0.73 13.29 4.86
CA TYR A 33 0.01 12.08 4.49
C TYR A 33 -1.17 12.36 3.57
N ASP A 34 -2.03 13.31 3.91
CA ASP A 34 -3.20 13.68 3.10
C ASP A 34 -2.77 14.18 1.72
N TYR A 35 -1.71 15.00 1.65
CA TYR A 35 -1.13 15.43 0.38
C TYR A 35 -0.65 14.24 -0.48
N LEU A 36 0.09 13.30 0.11
CA LEU A 36 0.61 12.13 -0.61
C LEU A 36 -0.52 11.21 -1.09
N LEU A 37 -1.58 11.09 -0.30
CA LEU A 37 -2.74 10.27 -0.61
C LEU A 37 -3.52 10.79 -1.83
N VAL A 38 -3.53 12.11 -2.04
CA VAL A 38 -4.05 12.73 -3.27
C VAL A 38 -3.04 12.61 -4.40
N LYS A 39 -1.75 12.87 -4.12
CA LYS A 39 -0.70 12.92 -5.15
C LYS A 39 -0.50 11.58 -5.86
N ILE A 40 -0.72 10.46 -5.18
CA ILE A 40 -0.50 9.12 -5.75
C ILE A 40 -1.38 8.82 -6.98
N ASP A 41 -2.50 9.51 -7.15
CA ASP A 41 -3.38 9.34 -8.32
C ASP A 41 -2.93 10.13 -9.55
N ASP A 42 -1.86 10.92 -9.44
CA ASP A 42 -1.37 11.73 -10.56
C ASP A 42 -0.91 10.83 -11.72
N PRO A 43 -1.57 10.92 -12.90
CA PRO A 43 -1.28 10.04 -14.02
C PRO A 43 0.13 10.25 -14.61
N SER A 44 0.78 11.38 -14.31
CA SER A 44 2.14 11.63 -14.76
C SER A 44 3.21 10.87 -13.96
N LEU A 45 2.83 10.21 -12.87
CA LEU A 45 3.77 9.49 -12.02
C LEU A 45 4.28 8.22 -12.69
N SER A 46 5.59 8.02 -12.63
CA SER A 46 6.22 6.78 -13.05
C SER A 46 5.89 5.64 -12.09
N GLU A 47 6.01 4.42 -12.58
CA GLU A 47 5.82 3.20 -11.78
C GLU A 47 6.64 3.23 -10.48
N TYR A 48 7.91 3.63 -10.56
CA TYR A 48 8.79 3.72 -9.40
C TYR A 48 8.32 4.75 -8.36
N GLN A 49 7.79 5.89 -8.81
CA GLN A 49 7.26 6.92 -7.92
C GLN A 49 6.03 6.43 -7.17
N ILE A 50 5.12 5.73 -7.85
CA ILE A 50 3.92 5.17 -7.22
C ILE A 50 4.28 4.10 -6.20
N ILE A 51 5.22 3.21 -6.52
CA ILE A 51 5.71 2.20 -5.57
C ILE A 51 6.27 2.84 -4.31
N ASN A 52 7.04 3.92 -4.44
CA ASN A 52 7.58 4.64 -3.29
C ASN A 52 6.47 5.31 -2.48
N LEU A 53 5.52 5.97 -3.13
CA LEU A 53 4.36 6.58 -2.46
C LEU A 53 3.54 5.54 -1.70
N LEU A 54 3.25 4.38 -2.31
CA LEU A 54 2.55 3.27 -1.64
C LEU A 54 3.28 2.82 -0.37
N ARG A 55 4.61 2.71 -0.41
CA ARG A 55 5.43 2.32 0.74
C ARG A 55 5.44 3.37 1.83
N ILE A 56 5.54 4.65 1.48
CA ILE A 56 5.52 5.77 2.44
C ILE A 56 4.14 5.84 3.11
N LEU A 57 3.07 5.81 2.32
CA LEU A 57 1.70 5.80 2.81
C LEU A 57 1.42 4.58 3.70
N TYR A 58 2.00 3.41 3.39
CA TYR A 58 1.91 2.24 4.24
C TYR A 58 2.53 2.46 5.63
N GLN A 59 3.68 3.13 5.72
CA GLN A 59 4.29 3.46 7.01
C GLN A 59 3.43 4.44 7.82
N MET A 60 2.76 5.35 7.12
CA MET A 60 1.93 6.42 7.70
C MET A 60 0.44 6.06 7.82
N ARG A 61 0.07 4.81 7.53
CA ARG A 61 -1.33 4.34 7.35
C ARG A 61 -2.26 4.62 8.52
N TYR A 62 -1.73 4.81 9.73
CA TYR A 62 -2.52 5.10 10.93
C TYR A 62 -3.19 6.48 10.88
N HIS A 63 -2.78 7.38 9.98
CA HIS A 63 -3.43 8.68 9.82
C HIS A 63 -4.83 8.60 9.17
N ASN A 64 -5.03 7.67 8.24
CA ASN A 64 -6.34 7.37 7.63
C ASN A 64 -6.30 5.98 6.94
N ILE A 65 -6.46 4.93 7.73
CA ILE A 65 -6.31 3.55 7.26
C ILE A 65 -7.34 3.19 6.19
N GLN A 66 -8.56 3.72 6.28
CA GLN A 66 -9.65 3.42 5.35
C GLN A 66 -9.34 3.85 3.93
N ASP A 67 -8.94 5.10 3.74
CA ASP A 67 -8.66 5.60 2.40
C ASP A 67 -7.37 4.99 1.86
N PHE A 68 -6.40 4.69 2.73
CA PHE A 68 -5.23 3.92 2.32
C PHE A 68 -5.59 2.53 1.79
N ILE A 69 -6.45 1.78 2.48
CA ILE A 69 -6.91 0.46 2.02
C ILE A 69 -7.56 0.57 0.64
N LYS A 70 -8.44 1.56 0.44
CA LYS A 70 -9.08 1.80 -0.86
C LYS A 70 -8.04 2.05 -1.96
N LYS A 71 -7.01 2.85 -1.68
CA LYS A 71 -5.90 3.07 -2.62
C LYS A 71 -5.15 1.79 -2.93
N VAL A 72 -4.76 1.03 -1.91
CA VAL A 72 -4.06 -0.24 -2.10
C VAL A 72 -4.90 -1.20 -2.96
N PHE A 73 -6.20 -1.29 -2.71
CA PHE A 73 -7.12 -2.13 -3.50
C PHE A 73 -7.25 -1.69 -4.94
N LEU A 74 -7.25 -0.38 -5.22
CA LEU A 74 -7.21 0.12 -6.58
C LEU A 74 -5.91 -0.31 -7.26
N PHE A 75 -4.77 -0.14 -6.59
CA PHE A 75 -3.46 -0.43 -7.15
C PHE A 75 -3.16 -1.92 -7.29
N THR A 76 -3.89 -2.84 -6.63
CA THR A 76 -3.81 -4.27 -6.96
C THR A 76 -4.34 -4.58 -8.35
N GLN A 77 -5.09 -3.65 -8.96
CA GLN A 77 -5.59 -3.77 -10.33
C GLN A 77 -4.86 -2.82 -11.29
N ASP A 78 -3.73 -2.24 -10.87
CA ASP A 78 -2.94 -1.37 -11.75
C ASP A 78 -2.40 -2.17 -12.93
N GLU A 79 -2.36 -1.61 -14.14
CA GLU A 79 -1.85 -2.30 -15.33
C GLU A 79 -0.35 -2.61 -15.24
N ARG A 80 0.40 -1.79 -14.49
CA ARG A 80 1.85 -1.90 -14.36
C ARG A 80 2.23 -2.95 -13.31
N ILE A 81 2.94 -3.98 -13.76
CA ILE A 81 3.22 -5.18 -12.95
C ILE A 81 3.95 -4.89 -11.64
N ASN A 82 4.87 -3.92 -11.58
CA ASN A 82 5.59 -3.64 -10.32
C ASN A 82 4.71 -2.88 -9.33
N VAL A 83 3.85 -1.96 -9.80
CA VAL A 83 2.85 -1.29 -8.96
C VAL A 83 1.90 -2.31 -8.38
N ARG A 84 1.31 -3.13 -9.27
CA ARG A 84 0.37 -4.18 -8.90
C ARG A 84 0.94 -5.14 -7.88
N SER A 85 2.13 -5.68 -8.16
CA SER A 85 2.82 -6.59 -7.25
C SER A 85 3.11 -5.96 -5.88
N THR A 86 3.50 -4.68 -5.85
CA THR A 86 3.72 -3.98 -4.59
C THR A 86 2.41 -3.81 -3.82
N ALA A 87 1.34 -3.40 -4.49
CA ALA A 87 0.04 -3.23 -3.86
C ALA A 87 -0.52 -4.55 -3.33
N SER A 88 -0.44 -5.65 -4.08
CA SER A 88 -0.88 -6.97 -3.63
C SER A 88 -0.13 -7.42 -2.37
N LEU A 89 1.19 -7.19 -2.32
CA LEU A 89 1.98 -7.49 -1.11
C LEU A 89 1.53 -6.65 0.09
N LEU A 90 1.37 -5.33 -0.10
CA LEU A 90 0.93 -4.43 0.97
C LEU A 90 -0.48 -4.79 1.46
N ALA A 91 -1.37 -5.19 0.56
CA ALA A 91 -2.71 -5.66 0.90
C ALA A 91 -2.64 -6.89 1.82
N ILE A 92 -1.84 -7.89 1.47
CA ILE A 92 -1.61 -9.07 2.32
C ILE A 92 -1.06 -8.66 3.68
N CYS A 93 -0.07 -7.77 3.73
CA CYS A 93 0.51 -7.29 4.98
C CYS A 93 -0.54 -6.60 5.87
N LEU A 94 -1.34 -5.68 5.32
CA LEU A 94 -2.41 -5.00 6.05
C LEU A 94 -3.38 -6.00 6.69
N PHE A 95 -3.80 -7.00 5.92
CA PHE A 95 -4.77 -7.98 6.39
C PHE A 95 -4.19 -8.93 7.42
N LYS A 96 -2.96 -9.44 7.22
CA LYS A 96 -2.24 -10.22 8.24
C LYS A 96 -2.14 -9.40 9.53
N THR A 97 -1.68 -8.15 9.47
CA THR A 97 -1.58 -7.28 10.65
C THR A 97 -2.94 -7.07 11.34
N SER A 98 -4.03 -6.86 10.59
CA SER A 98 -5.36 -6.66 11.15
C SER A 98 -5.90 -7.89 11.89
N LEU A 99 -5.59 -9.10 11.41
CA LEU A 99 -5.96 -10.35 12.05
C LEU A 99 -5.27 -10.53 13.41
N TYR A 100 -4.02 -10.07 13.53
CA TYR A 100 -3.25 -10.15 14.77
C TYR A 100 -3.53 -9.00 15.74
N LEU A 101 -3.83 -7.79 15.24
CA LEU A 101 -4.01 -6.57 16.04
C LEU A 101 -5.48 -6.16 16.16
N LYS A 102 -6.39 -7.12 16.37
CA LYS A 102 -7.87 -6.92 16.39
C LYS A 102 -8.36 -5.73 17.24
N LYS A 103 -7.61 -5.28 18.25
CA LYS A 103 -7.98 -4.12 19.09
C LYS A 103 -7.62 -2.75 18.49
N GLU A 104 -6.58 -2.67 17.66
CA GLU A 104 -6.11 -1.39 17.08
C GLU A 104 -6.77 -1.09 15.73
N PHE A 105 -7.32 -2.10 15.06
CA PHE A 105 -7.96 -1.97 13.74
C PHE A 105 -9.42 -2.41 13.78
N ASN A 106 -10.21 -1.86 14.69
CA ASN A 106 -11.65 -2.16 14.80
C ASN A 106 -12.43 -1.90 13.50
N GLU A 107 -11.97 -0.99 12.66
CA GLU A 107 -12.59 -0.70 11.36
C GLU A 107 -12.39 -1.84 10.34
N LEU A 108 -11.36 -2.68 10.53
CA LEU A 108 -11.14 -3.92 9.76
C LEU A 108 -11.90 -5.12 10.35
N ASN A 109 -12.51 -4.99 11.54
CA ASN A 109 -13.29 -6.06 12.17
C ASN A 109 -14.67 -6.31 11.52
N ASN A 110 -15.12 -5.46 10.58
CA ASN A 110 -16.19 -5.80 9.61
C ASN A 110 -15.67 -6.73 8.49
N MET A 111 -14.88 -7.71 8.93
CA MET A 111 -13.81 -8.44 8.24
C MET A 111 -14.25 -9.36 7.07
N PRO A 112 -15.43 -10.00 7.05
CA PRO A 112 -15.74 -10.98 6.01
C PRO A 112 -15.79 -10.36 4.61
N LEU A 113 -16.47 -9.23 4.47
CA LEU A 113 -16.71 -8.59 3.18
C LEU A 113 -15.43 -7.98 2.58
N TYR A 114 -14.51 -7.52 3.43
CA TYR A 114 -13.20 -7.02 3.02
C TYR A 114 -12.21 -8.15 2.70
N GLN A 115 -12.29 -9.28 3.41
CA GLN A 115 -11.45 -10.44 3.14
C GLN A 115 -11.85 -11.12 1.84
N GLU A 116 -13.15 -11.35 1.61
CA GLU A 116 -13.66 -11.88 0.34
C GLU A 116 -13.31 -10.95 -0.83
N ARG A 117 -13.52 -9.64 -0.65
CA ARG A 117 -13.13 -8.66 -1.66
C ARG A 117 -11.62 -8.65 -1.90
N LEU A 118 -10.80 -8.81 -0.87
CA LEU A 118 -9.35 -8.93 -1.04
C LEU A 118 -9.00 -10.18 -1.85
N ILE A 119 -9.56 -11.34 -1.52
CA ILE A 119 -9.30 -12.58 -2.25
C ILE A 119 -9.64 -12.39 -3.73
N GLN A 120 -10.82 -11.85 -4.05
CA GLN A 120 -11.22 -11.54 -5.43
C GLN A 120 -10.25 -10.60 -6.14
N LEU A 121 -9.80 -9.53 -5.46
CA LEU A 121 -8.81 -8.61 -6.02
C LEU A 121 -7.46 -9.29 -6.24
N LEU A 122 -7.03 -10.17 -5.35
CA LEU A 122 -5.78 -10.91 -5.46
C LEU A 122 -5.84 -11.97 -6.56
N ASP A 123 -6.95 -12.68 -6.71
CA ASP A 123 -7.22 -13.58 -7.84
C ASP A 123 -7.16 -12.84 -9.17
N ASN A 124 -7.81 -11.69 -9.26
CA ASN A 124 -7.71 -10.83 -10.44
C ASN A 124 -6.27 -10.37 -10.69
N SER A 125 -5.54 -10.01 -9.63
CA SER A 125 -4.13 -9.60 -9.73
C SER A 125 -3.26 -10.74 -10.29
N LEU A 126 -3.49 -11.98 -9.85
CA LEU A 126 -2.82 -13.18 -10.35
C LEU A 126 -3.08 -13.37 -11.84
N ALA A 127 -4.34 -13.23 -12.27
CA ALA A 127 -4.74 -13.34 -13.67
C ALA A 127 -4.10 -12.25 -14.55
N MET A 128 -3.95 -11.03 -14.03
CA MET A 128 -3.24 -9.93 -14.69
C MET A 128 -1.71 -10.12 -14.72
N GLY A 129 -1.19 -11.08 -13.95
CA GLY A 129 0.23 -11.36 -13.80
C GLY A 129 0.88 -10.59 -12.64
N LEU A 130 1.76 -11.26 -11.91
CA LEU A 130 2.53 -10.70 -10.80
C LEU A 130 3.99 -11.10 -10.92
N HIS A 131 4.88 -10.37 -10.26
CA HIS A 131 6.24 -10.85 -10.05
C HIS A 131 6.23 -12.19 -9.34
N GLN A 132 7.06 -13.13 -9.79
CA GLN A 132 7.01 -14.54 -9.35
C GLN A 132 7.07 -14.68 -7.82
N THR A 133 7.90 -13.89 -7.14
CA THR A 133 8.03 -13.93 -5.67
C THR A 133 6.80 -13.38 -4.94
N ILE A 134 6.06 -12.45 -5.56
CA ILE A 134 4.80 -11.92 -5.01
C ILE A 134 3.66 -12.87 -5.33
N ARG A 135 3.65 -13.43 -6.55
CA ARG A 135 2.70 -14.45 -6.98
C ARG A 135 2.60 -15.59 -5.97
N GLN A 136 3.75 -16.19 -5.61
CA GLN A 136 3.81 -17.26 -4.62
C GLN A 136 3.23 -16.83 -3.27
N GLN A 137 3.54 -15.61 -2.79
CA GLN A 137 3.00 -15.10 -1.54
C GLN A 137 1.48 -14.88 -1.58
N VAL A 138 0.96 -14.48 -2.75
CA VAL A 138 -0.49 -14.30 -2.97
C VAL A 138 -1.20 -15.65 -3.00
N GLU A 139 -0.68 -16.61 -3.77
CA GLU A 139 -1.22 -17.98 -3.85
C GLU A 139 -1.28 -18.61 -2.44
N THR A 140 -0.17 -18.59 -1.68
CA THR A 140 -0.14 -19.09 -0.31
C THR A 140 -1.13 -18.38 0.61
N PHE A 141 -1.26 -17.04 0.49
CA PHE A 141 -2.21 -16.31 1.32
C PHE A 141 -3.67 -16.69 1.03
N ILE A 142 -4.02 -16.94 -0.24
CA ILE A 142 -5.37 -17.35 -0.62
C ILE A 142 -5.65 -18.78 -0.12
N GLU A 143 -4.71 -19.70 -0.30
CA GLU A 143 -4.81 -21.08 0.21
C GLU A 143 -4.99 -21.14 1.73
N ASP A 144 -4.29 -20.28 2.49
CA ASP A 144 -4.40 -20.19 3.95
C ASP A 144 -5.77 -19.63 4.44
N LYS A 145 -6.61 -19.12 3.53
CA LYS A 145 -7.85 -18.41 3.84
C LYS A 145 -9.11 -19.04 3.26
N ILE A 146 -8.96 -20.03 2.38
CA ILE A 146 -10.02 -20.94 1.91
C ILE A 146 -10.11 -22.12 2.89
#